data_AF-A0A1G0SUI4-F1
#
_entry.id   AF-A0A1G0SUI4-F1
#
_cell.length_a   1.000
_cell.length_b   1.000
_cell.length_c   1.000
_cell.angle_alpha   90.00
_cell.angle_beta   90.00
_cell.angle_gamma   90.00
#
_symmetry.space_group_name_H-M   'P 1'
#
loop_
_entity.id
_entity.type
_entity.pdbx_description
1 polymer ?
#
loop_
_entity_poly.entity_id
_entity_poly.type
_entity_poly.pdbx_seq_one_letter_code
_entity_poly.pdbx_strand_id
1 'polypeptide(L)'
;MNNERTFPRNLTSNENMLLFSVLPENKTGYNAYRNKIKALVVTGFGRFGGGNFILGKENTKPDLSFSSSPVFAMGTNIYKEGTIDIAIHEELDDEIEYDISVLNQSHRAGSIPETLTEIKRLNYSEWNPGDTAPNDGSYVREVKIIENEYMLAIAALHKKIWLHEYKSGVNFIIPLSNFYNELMRVCSIRDSKIALNPSSFFESLKNFSDIELKLAFLSYNKYLKRITINEPIPIDSPVKKEIKFLSIFKKGKN
;
A
#
# COMPACT_ATOMS: atom_id res chain seq x y z
N MET A 1 30.90 -19.15 3.24
CA MET A 1 31.30 -17.82 3.75
C MET A 1 30.14 -16.87 3.49
N ASN A 2 29.54 -16.30 4.54
CA ASN A 2 28.31 -15.49 4.46
C ASN A 2 28.61 -14.08 3.91
N ASN A 3 28.57 -13.93 2.59
CA ASN A 3 28.61 -12.62 1.92
C ASN A 3 27.29 -11.82 2.04
N GLU A 4 26.24 -12.38 2.66
CA GLU A 4 24.91 -11.74 2.75
C GLU A 4 24.81 -10.58 3.75
N ARG A 5 25.87 -10.29 4.51
CA ARG A 5 25.89 -9.22 5.54
C ARG A 5 26.96 -8.15 5.31
N THR A 6 27.61 -8.14 4.15
CA THR A 6 28.57 -7.11 3.78
C THR A 6 27.92 -6.13 2.83
N PHE A 7 28.09 -4.83 3.10
CA PHE A 7 27.57 -3.73 2.29
C PHE A 7 28.71 -2.84 1.81
N PRO A 8 28.60 -2.20 0.64
CA PRO A 8 27.49 -2.32 -0.32
C PRO A 8 27.48 -3.68 -1.03
N ARG A 9 26.30 -4.12 -1.50
CA ARG A 9 26.16 -5.31 -2.35
C ARG A 9 25.08 -5.13 -3.40
N ASN A 10 25.17 -5.87 -4.49
CA ASN A 10 24.06 -5.98 -5.42
C ASN A 10 22.89 -6.75 -4.79
N LEU A 11 21.69 -6.49 -5.28
CA LEU A 11 20.54 -7.37 -5.06
C LEU A 11 20.86 -8.77 -5.59
N THR A 12 20.53 -9.79 -4.81
CA THR A 12 20.59 -11.18 -5.26
C THR A 12 19.59 -11.41 -6.40
N SER A 13 19.71 -12.53 -7.11
CA SER A 13 18.75 -12.89 -8.16
C SER A 13 17.33 -13.00 -7.61
N ASN A 14 17.16 -13.59 -6.42
CA ASN A 14 15.85 -13.77 -5.81
C ASN A 14 15.27 -12.44 -5.29
N GLU A 15 16.08 -11.56 -4.69
CA GLU A 15 15.61 -10.22 -4.32
C GLU A 15 15.15 -9.43 -5.55
N ASN A 16 15.94 -9.40 -6.62
CA ASN A 16 15.54 -8.74 -7.87
C ASN A 16 14.22 -9.28 -8.41
N MET A 17 14.10 -10.60 -8.52
CA MET A 17 12.88 -11.26 -9.00
C MET A 17 11.67 -10.89 -8.14
N LEU A 18 11.81 -10.92 -6.81
CA LEU A 18 10.74 -10.63 -5.87
C LEU A 18 10.34 -9.15 -5.90
N LEU A 19 11.29 -8.21 -5.85
CA LEU A 19 10.97 -6.78 -5.95
C LEU A 19 10.26 -6.46 -7.27
N PHE A 20 10.72 -7.04 -8.37
CA PHE A 20 10.11 -6.82 -9.69
C PHE A 20 8.75 -7.50 -9.86
N SER A 21 8.44 -8.52 -9.05
CA SER A 21 7.11 -9.15 -9.07
C SER A 21 5.96 -8.22 -8.62
N VAL A 22 6.27 -7.14 -7.89
CA VAL A 22 5.30 -6.11 -7.45
C VAL A 22 5.43 -4.80 -8.21
N LEU A 23 6.25 -4.76 -9.26
CA LEU A 23 6.46 -3.61 -10.13
C LEU A 23 6.17 -4.03 -11.57
N PRO A 24 4.99 -3.84 -12.14
CA PRO A 24 4.73 -4.17 -13.54
C PRO A 24 5.61 -3.37 -14.52
N GLU A 25 6.14 -4.01 -15.56
CA GLU A 25 6.94 -3.32 -16.60
C GLU A 25 6.08 -2.52 -17.59
N ASN A 26 4.85 -2.96 -17.81
CA ASN A 26 3.89 -2.35 -18.74
C ASN A 26 3.27 -1.04 -18.21
N LYS A 27 3.50 -0.68 -16.94
CA LYS A 27 3.01 0.56 -16.32
C LYS A 27 4.16 1.52 -16.09
N THR A 28 4.10 2.70 -16.69
CA THR A 28 5.23 3.63 -16.79
C THR A 28 5.77 4.08 -15.43
N GLY A 29 4.91 4.29 -14.44
CA GLY A 29 5.36 4.68 -13.10
C GLY A 29 6.11 3.58 -12.36
N TYR A 30 5.65 2.32 -12.47
CA TYR A 30 6.34 1.17 -11.89
C TYR A 30 7.64 0.84 -12.65
N ASN A 31 7.65 0.96 -13.97
CA ASN A 31 8.85 0.77 -14.78
C ASN A 31 9.93 1.83 -14.46
N ALA A 32 9.54 3.07 -14.18
CA ALA A 32 10.47 4.09 -13.70
C ALA A 32 11.14 3.67 -12.38
N TYR A 33 10.39 3.09 -11.44
CA TYR A 33 10.94 2.53 -10.20
C TYR A 33 11.87 1.35 -10.44
N ARG A 34 11.54 0.45 -11.37
CA ARG A 34 12.46 -0.64 -11.76
C ARG A 34 13.80 -0.11 -12.24
N ASN A 35 13.79 0.93 -13.08
CA ASN A 35 15.01 1.53 -13.60
C ASN A 35 15.85 2.16 -12.48
N LYS A 36 15.21 2.80 -11.49
CA LYS A 36 15.90 3.29 -10.28
C LYS A 36 16.53 2.15 -9.51
N ILE A 37 15.77 1.11 -9.17
CA ILE A 37 16.27 -0.05 -8.41
C ILE A 37 17.46 -0.71 -9.11
N LYS A 38 17.42 -0.85 -10.44
CA LYS A 38 18.54 -1.40 -11.24
C LYS A 38 19.83 -0.57 -11.17
N ALA A 39 19.73 0.72 -10.86
CA ALA A 39 20.86 1.63 -10.74
C ALA A 39 21.40 1.77 -9.30
N LEU A 40 20.76 1.14 -8.33
CA LEU A 40 21.11 1.23 -6.90
C LEU A 40 21.71 -0.08 -6.39
N VAL A 41 22.41 0.01 -5.26
CA VAL A 41 22.97 -1.13 -4.52
C VAL A 41 22.38 -1.16 -3.11
N VAL A 42 22.38 -2.34 -2.48
CA VAL A 42 22.00 -2.47 -1.07
C VAL A 42 23.11 -1.88 -0.21
N THR A 43 22.83 -0.77 0.47
CA THR A 43 23.81 0.00 1.27
C THR A 43 23.79 -0.39 2.75
N GLY A 44 22.71 -1.01 3.22
CA GLY A 44 22.61 -1.52 4.58
C GLY A 44 21.24 -2.08 4.94
N PHE A 45 21.08 -2.38 6.23
CA PHE A 45 19.79 -2.76 6.82
C PHE A 45 18.89 -1.54 6.97
N GLY A 46 17.58 -1.76 6.81
CA GLY A 46 16.59 -0.75 7.16
C GLY A 46 16.25 -0.78 8.65
N ARG A 47 15.09 -0.22 9.00
CA ARG A 47 14.65 -0.03 10.40
C ARG A 47 14.11 -1.32 11.02
N PHE A 48 13.64 -2.23 10.19
CA PHE A 48 13.06 -3.50 10.58
C PHE A 48 14.11 -4.59 10.36
N GLY A 49 14.31 -5.50 11.32
CA GLY A 49 15.25 -6.62 11.14
C GLY A 49 14.75 -7.62 10.09
N GLY A 50 15.54 -8.65 9.77
CA GLY A 50 15.01 -9.90 9.22
C GLY A 50 14.48 -9.89 7.78
N GLY A 51 14.99 -9.02 6.91
CA GLY A 51 14.57 -8.96 5.49
C GLY A 51 14.42 -7.55 4.94
N ASN A 52 14.52 -6.54 5.80
CA ASN A 52 14.41 -5.13 5.44
C ASN A 52 15.77 -4.46 5.24
N PHE A 53 15.90 -3.80 4.09
CA PHE A 53 17.15 -3.25 3.57
C PHE A 53 16.90 -1.91 2.88
N ILE A 54 17.98 -1.17 2.68
CA ILE A 54 17.97 0.11 1.97
C ILE A 54 18.81 0.01 0.71
N LEU A 55 18.21 0.40 -0.41
CA LEU A 55 18.89 0.66 -1.67
C LEU A 55 19.33 2.11 -1.71
N GLY A 56 20.56 2.34 -2.15
CA GLY A 56 21.13 3.68 -2.32
C GLY A 56 22.26 3.69 -3.34
N LYS A 57 22.85 4.86 -3.54
CA LYS A 57 24.05 5.01 -4.39
C LYS A 57 25.22 4.24 -3.78
N GLU A 58 26.10 3.73 -4.64
CA GLU A 58 27.29 3.04 -4.17
C GLU A 58 28.14 3.97 -3.28
N ASN A 59 28.65 3.42 -2.17
CA ASN A 59 29.40 4.13 -1.14
C ASN A 59 28.62 5.13 -0.27
N THR A 60 27.28 5.19 -0.35
CA THR A 60 26.47 5.87 0.68
C THR A 60 26.19 4.95 1.87
N LYS A 61 25.84 5.55 3.00
CA LYS A 61 25.35 4.84 4.18
C LYS A 61 23.87 5.17 4.34
N PRO A 62 23.04 4.19 4.75
CA PRO A 62 21.62 4.45 4.96
C PRO A 62 21.37 5.58 5.96
N ASP A 63 20.46 6.49 5.63
CA ASP A 63 20.00 7.53 6.56
C ASP A 63 18.73 7.07 7.30
N LEU A 64 18.93 6.68 8.55
CA LEU A 64 17.85 6.23 9.43
C LEU A 64 17.25 7.34 10.31
N SER A 65 17.65 8.61 10.11
CA SER A 65 17.20 9.73 10.94
C SER A 65 15.72 10.08 10.77
N PHE A 66 15.15 9.78 9.60
CA PHE A 66 13.73 9.95 9.31
C PHE A 66 12.92 8.68 9.61
N SER A 67 11.59 8.76 9.61
CA SER A 67 10.74 7.55 9.56
C SER A 67 10.76 6.95 8.16
N SER A 68 10.45 5.65 8.04
CA SER A 68 10.25 5.04 6.72
C SER A 68 9.23 5.81 5.89
N SER A 69 9.54 6.00 4.62
CA SER A 69 8.61 6.56 3.64
C SER A 69 7.35 5.71 3.54
N PRO A 70 6.26 6.22 2.97
CA PRO A 70 5.08 5.41 2.69
C PRO A 70 5.39 4.20 1.78
N VAL A 71 4.57 3.17 1.85
CA VAL A 71 4.67 2.02 0.92
C VAL A 71 4.24 2.47 -0.48
N PHE A 72 5.13 2.29 -1.45
CA PHE A 72 4.90 2.55 -2.87
C PHE A 72 4.27 1.34 -3.58
N ALA A 73 4.80 0.15 -3.35
CA ALA A 73 4.30 -1.09 -3.94
C ALA A 73 4.34 -2.21 -2.90
N MET A 74 3.36 -3.11 -2.95
CA MET A 74 3.34 -4.27 -2.08
C MET A 74 2.61 -5.45 -2.70
N GLY A 75 2.97 -6.63 -2.22
CA GLY A 75 2.33 -7.87 -2.61
C GLY A 75 2.76 -9.06 -1.77
N THR A 76 2.08 -10.17 -1.99
CA THR A 76 2.33 -11.46 -1.39
C THR A 76 2.48 -12.48 -2.52
N ASN A 77 3.62 -13.14 -2.57
CA ASN A 77 3.86 -14.24 -3.49
C ASN A 77 3.78 -15.57 -2.74
N ILE A 78 2.97 -16.48 -3.27
CA ILE A 78 2.78 -17.82 -2.73
C ILE A 78 3.60 -18.77 -3.58
N TYR A 79 4.55 -19.45 -2.94
CA TYR A 79 5.39 -20.48 -3.53
C TYR A 79 5.15 -21.82 -2.81
N LYS A 80 5.60 -22.93 -3.39
CA LYS A 80 5.57 -24.23 -2.69
C LYS A 80 6.40 -24.23 -1.41
N GLU A 81 7.47 -23.43 -1.40
CA GLU A 81 8.47 -23.36 -0.34
C GLU A 81 8.07 -22.41 0.79
N GLY A 82 7.11 -21.51 0.56
CA GLY A 82 6.67 -20.53 1.55
C GLY A 82 5.83 -19.41 0.96
N THR A 83 5.32 -18.56 1.84
CA THR A 83 4.66 -17.31 1.47
C THR A 83 5.65 -16.16 1.66
N ILE A 84 5.78 -15.28 0.68
CA ILE A 84 6.75 -14.18 0.71
C ILE A 84 5.99 -12.87 0.57
N ASP A 85 6.00 -12.06 1.62
CA ASP A 85 5.50 -10.70 1.60
C ASP A 85 6.60 -9.74 1.13
N ILE A 86 6.24 -8.81 0.26
CA ILE A 86 7.15 -7.84 -0.35
C ILE A 86 6.54 -6.46 -0.15
N ALA A 87 7.34 -5.53 0.36
CA ALA A 87 7.01 -4.12 0.41
C ALA A 87 8.17 -3.28 -0.14
N ILE A 88 7.85 -2.29 -0.96
CA ILE A 88 8.78 -1.30 -1.50
C ILE A 88 8.24 0.06 -1.08
N HIS A 89 9.07 0.86 -0.43
CA HIS A 89 8.70 2.19 0.02
C HIS A 89 8.98 3.24 -1.06
N GLU A 90 8.32 4.39 -0.93
CA GLU A 90 8.59 5.56 -1.76
C GLU A 90 10.05 6.02 -1.55
N GLU A 91 10.70 6.38 -2.64
CA GLU A 91 12.05 6.94 -2.62
C GLU A 91 12.09 8.24 -1.80
N LEU A 92 13.10 8.37 -0.95
CA LEU A 92 13.42 9.58 -0.20
C LEU A 92 14.93 9.77 -0.21
N ASP A 93 15.39 10.96 -0.60
CA ASP A 93 16.82 11.32 -0.67
C ASP A 93 17.70 10.31 -1.43
N ASP A 94 17.21 9.86 -2.60
CA ASP A 94 17.83 8.84 -3.45
C ASP A 94 17.96 7.44 -2.79
N GLU A 95 17.25 7.19 -1.70
CA GLU A 95 17.18 5.90 -1.02
C GLU A 95 15.80 5.25 -1.17
N ILE A 96 15.79 3.93 -1.34
CA ILE A 96 14.57 3.12 -1.39
C ILE A 96 14.67 2.02 -0.34
N GLU A 97 13.81 2.09 0.67
CA GLU A 97 13.65 1.04 1.66
C GLU A 97 12.75 -0.08 1.09
N TYR A 98 13.13 -1.33 1.29
CA TYR A 98 12.31 -2.49 0.92
C TYR A 98 12.33 -3.55 2.03
N ASP A 99 11.29 -4.39 2.05
CA ASP A 99 11.17 -5.54 2.94
C ASP A 99 10.77 -6.79 2.14
N ILE A 100 11.45 -7.89 2.41
CA ILE A 100 11.09 -9.23 1.92
C ILE A 100 10.97 -10.16 3.13
N SER A 101 9.74 -10.49 3.50
CA SER A 101 9.42 -11.30 4.66
C SER A 101 8.92 -12.68 4.25
N VAL A 102 9.57 -13.74 4.74
CA VAL A 102 9.20 -15.13 4.41
C VAL A 102 8.39 -15.75 5.55
N LEU A 103 7.09 -15.95 5.31
CA LEU A 103 6.11 -16.56 6.21
C LEU A 103 6.02 -18.08 5.95
N ASN A 104 6.15 -18.86 7.04
CA ASN A 104 6.35 -20.31 7.13
C ASN A 104 7.79 -20.76 6.93
N GLN A 105 8.45 -21.24 7.98
CA GLN A 105 9.80 -21.78 7.85
C GLN A 105 10.01 -23.09 8.62
N SER A 106 10.12 -24.16 7.85
CA SER A 106 11.00 -25.31 8.10
C SER A 106 12.47 -24.98 7.73
N HIS A 107 12.77 -23.75 7.32
CA HIS A 107 14.10 -23.25 6.96
C HIS A 107 14.60 -22.26 8.03
N ARG A 108 15.88 -21.91 8.00
CA ARG A 108 16.47 -21.04 9.02
C ARG A 108 15.81 -19.66 8.97
N ALA A 109 15.19 -19.27 10.09
CA ALA A 109 14.43 -18.02 10.26
C ALA A 109 14.99 -16.85 9.43
N GLY A 110 14.19 -16.38 8.46
CA GLY A 110 14.41 -15.15 7.71
C GLY A 110 15.17 -15.25 6.37
N SER A 111 15.60 -16.43 5.90
CA SER A 111 16.27 -16.54 4.58
C SER A 111 15.29 -16.83 3.43
N ILE A 112 15.47 -16.15 2.28
CA ILE A 112 14.75 -16.45 1.04
C ILE A 112 15.23 -17.83 0.52
N PRO A 113 14.34 -18.79 0.22
CA PRO A 113 14.73 -20.07 -0.37
C PRO A 113 15.54 -19.88 -1.67
N GLU A 114 16.54 -20.74 -1.90
CA GLU A 114 17.36 -20.68 -3.13
C GLU A 114 16.50 -20.93 -4.38
N THR A 115 15.58 -21.90 -4.30
CA THR A 115 14.63 -22.25 -5.35
C THR A 115 13.22 -21.86 -4.94
N LEU A 116 12.48 -21.25 -5.86
CA LEU A 116 11.12 -20.78 -5.65
C LEU A 116 10.21 -21.32 -6.77
N THR A 117 9.21 -22.11 -6.40
CA THR A 117 8.23 -22.66 -7.34
C THR A 117 6.91 -21.94 -7.19
N GLU A 118 6.61 -21.03 -8.13
CA GLU A 118 5.48 -20.12 -8.02
C GLU A 118 4.13 -20.86 -8.07
N ILE A 119 3.24 -20.52 -7.13
CA ILE A 119 1.84 -20.93 -7.12
C ILE A 119 0.97 -19.74 -7.53
N LYS A 120 1.21 -18.56 -6.96
CA LYS A 120 0.39 -17.37 -7.17
C LYS A 120 1.13 -16.08 -6.79
N ARG A 121 0.85 -14.98 -7.49
CA ARG A 121 1.24 -13.62 -7.09
C ARG A 121 0.03 -12.78 -6.76
N LEU A 122 0.11 -12.04 -5.66
CA LEU A 122 -0.94 -11.16 -5.19
C LEU A 122 -0.33 -9.78 -5.04
N ASN A 123 -0.67 -8.84 -5.91
CA ASN A 123 -0.17 -7.47 -5.76
C ASN A 123 -1.21 -6.48 -6.24
N TYR A 124 -1.17 -5.28 -5.66
CA TYR A 124 -2.07 -4.20 -6.06
C TYR A 124 -1.55 -3.45 -7.29
N SER A 125 -0.28 -3.60 -7.64
CA SER A 125 0.33 -2.88 -8.76
C SER A 125 -0.25 -3.27 -10.11
N GLU A 126 -0.70 -4.51 -10.29
CA GLU A 126 -1.32 -4.99 -11.52
C GLU A 126 -2.78 -4.54 -11.69
N TRP A 127 -3.48 -4.19 -10.60
CA TRP A 127 -4.90 -3.82 -10.64
C TRP A 127 -5.18 -2.61 -11.55
N ASN A 128 -6.26 -2.64 -12.32
CA ASN A 128 -6.76 -1.52 -13.11
C ASN A 128 -8.23 -1.25 -12.78
N PRO A 129 -8.73 -0.02 -13.01
CA PRO A 129 -10.16 0.27 -12.91
C PRO A 129 -11.01 -0.70 -13.73
N GLY A 130 -12.05 -1.24 -13.11
CA GLY A 130 -12.91 -2.32 -13.61
C GLY A 130 -12.52 -3.71 -13.12
N ASP A 131 -11.28 -3.90 -12.64
CA ASP A 131 -10.82 -5.21 -12.16
C ASP A 131 -11.37 -5.52 -10.75
N THR A 132 -11.59 -6.80 -10.48
CA THR A 132 -11.83 -7.29 -9.12
C THR A 132 -10.56 -7.25 -8.27
N ALA A 133 -10.70 -7.36 -6.94
CA ALA A 133 -9.59 -7.24 -6.02
C ALA A 133 -8.52 -8.33 -6.27
N PRO A 134 -7.23 -7.98 -6.18
CA PRO A 134 -6.14 -8.92 -6.45
C PRO A 134 -6.07 -9.95 -5.33
N ASN A 135 -6.64 -11.14 -5.53
CA ASN A 135 -6.42 -12.41 -4.82
C ASN A 135 -7.67 -13.29 -4.91
N ASP A 136 -8.79 -12.79 -4.41
CA ASP A 136 -10.03 -13.54 -4.23
C ASP A 136 -11.12 -13.15 -5.22
N GLY A 137 -10.83 -12.20 -6.13
CA GLY A 137 -11.81 -11.69 -7.08
C GLY A 137 -12.96 -10.94 -6.41
N SER A 138 -12.77 -10.47 -5.18
CA SER A 138 -13.81 -9.73 -4.47
C SER A 138 -14.06 -8.35 -5.10
N TYR A 139 -15.24 -7.81 -4.84
CA TYR A 139 -15.65 -6.52 -5.37
C TYR A 139 -14.76 -5.38 -4.85
N VAL A 140 -14.34 -4.50 -5.75
CA VAL A 140 -13.66 -3.24 -5.45
C VAL A 140 -14.64 -2.11 -5.71
N ARG A 141 -14.91 -1.29 -4.69
CA ARG A 141 -15.68 -0.07 -4.89
C ARG A 141 -14.79 0.99 -5.52
N GLU A 142 -15.24 1.54 -6.63
CA GLU A 142 -14.54 2.59 -7.37
C GLU A 142 -15.23 3.94 -7.20
N VAL A 143 -14.46 4.95 -6.80
CA VAL A 143 -14.91 6.32 -6.59
C VAL A 143 -14.06 7.25 -7.45
N LYS A 144 -14.68 7.85 -8.46
CA LYS A 144 -14.01 8.79 -9.35
C LYS A 144 -13.59 10.05 -8.60
N ILE A 145 -12.30 10.33 -8.54
CA ILE A 145 -11.78 11.57 -7.94
C ILE A 145 -11.73 12.66 -8.99
N ILE A 146 -11.00 12.42 -10.08
CA ILE A 146 -10.97 13.25 -11.29
C ILE A 146 -11.09 12.30 -12.48
N GLU A 147 -12.01 12.59 -13.39
CA GLU A 147 -12.30 11.73 -14.55
C GLU A 147 -11.03 11.47 -15.37
N ASN A 148 -10.75 10.20 -15.68
CA ASN A 148 -9.57 9.77 -16.46
C ASN A 148 -8.20 10.17 -15.89
N GLU A 149 -8.13 10.70 -14.66
CA GLU A 149 -6.88 11.06 -14.00
C GLU A 149 -6.67 10.25 -12.73
N TYR A 150 -7.69 10.21 -11.86
CA TYR A 150 -7.59 9.57 -10.54
C TYR A 150 -8.85 8.80 -10.14
N MET A 151 -8.67 7.54 -9.77
CA MET A 151 -9.72 6.66 -9.25
C MET A 151 -9.35 6.17 -7.85
N LEU A 152 -10.24 6.38 -6.88
CA LEU A 152 -10.10 5.79 -5.56
C LEU A 152 -10.75 4.41 -5.55
N ALA A 153 -9.98 3.40 -5.16
CA ALA A 153 -10.40 2.02 -5.10
C ALA A 153 -10.40 1.52 -3.65
N ILE A 154 -11.46 0.81 -3.27
CA ILE A 154 -11.68 0.34 -1.90
C ILE A 154 -12.05 -1.15 -1.95
N ALA A 155 -11.13 -2.02 -1.51
CA ALA A 155 -11.37 -3.44 -1.34
C ALA A 155 -11.69 -3.75 0.13
N ALA A 156 -12.98 -3.94 0.41
CA ALA A 156 -13.46 -4.11 1.78
C ALA A 156 -12.93 -5.38 2.46
N LEU A 157 -12.92 -6.51 1.75
CA LEU A 157 -12.44 -7.79 2.30
C LEU A 157 -10.95 -7.75 2.60
N HIS A 158 -10.17 -7.06 1.78
CA HIS A 158 -8.72 -6.94 1.97
C HIS A 158 -8.36 -5.85 2.98
N LYS A 159 -9.35 -5.04 3.39
CA LYS A 159 -9.16 -3.87 4.25
C LYS A 159 -8.13 -2.89 3.67
N LYS A 160 -8.16 -2.68 2.35
CA LYS A 160 -7.25 -1.80 1.62
C LYS A 160 -7.99 -0.69 0.88
N ILE A 161 -7.29 0.43 0.76
CA ILE A 161 -7.68 1.61 -0.02
C ILE A 161 -6.45 2.00 -0.83
N TRP A 162 -6.64 2.29 -2.11
CA TRP A 162 -5.57 2.84 -2.95
C TRP A 162 -6.15 3.84 -3.94
N LEU A 163 -5.28 4.70 -4.45
CA LEU A 163 -5.61 5.59 -5.55
C LEU A 163 -4.87 5.17 -6.80
N HIS A 164 -5.59 4.93 -7.87
CA HIS A 164 -5.06 4.71 -9.19
C HIS A 164 -4.84 6.05 -9.91
N GLU A 165 -3.63 6.28 -10.42
CA GLU A 165 -3.31 7.36 -11.35
C GLU A 165 -3.24 6.82 -12.78
N TYR A 166 -4.15 7.28 -13.65
CA TYR A 166 -4.25 6.77 -15.02
C TYR A 166 -3.00 7.05 -15.86
N LYS A 167 -2.36 8.21 -15.67
CA LYS A 167 -1.20 8.63 -16.45
C LYS A 167 -0.01 7.67 -16.31
N SER A 168 0.25 7.21 -15.09
CA SER A 168 1.39 6.35 -14.78
C SER A 168 1.02 4.87 -14.60
N GLY A 169 -0.26 4.60 -14.37
CA GLY A 169 -0.80 3.30 -13.99
C GLY A 169 -0.59 2.94 -12.51
N VAL A 170 0.02 3.82 -11.71
CA VAL A 170 0.40 3.54 -10.33
C VAL A 170 -0.82 3.49 -9.41
N ASN A 171 -0.85 2.49 -8.55
CA ASN A 171 -1.81 2.33 -7.45
C ASN A 171 -1.13 2.72 -6.13
N PHE A 172 -1.37 3.96 -5.69
CA PHE A 172 -0.84 4.52 -4.44
C PHE A 172 -1.63 3.99 -3.24
N ILE A 173 -0.99 3.19 -2.39
CA ILE A 173 -1.64 2.65 -1.18
C ILE A 173 -1.91 3.78 -0.18
N ILE A 174 -3.14 3.82 0.33
CA ILE A 174 -3.60 4.82 1.30
C ILE A 174 -3.71 4.17 2.68
N PRO A 175 -2.99 4.65 3.70
CA PRO A 175 -3.18 4.24 5.08
C PRO A 175 -4.61 4.54 5.57
N LEU A 176 -5.27 3.49 6.05
CA LEU A 176 -6.67 3.54 6.49
C LEU A 176 -6.90 4.59 7.58
N SER A 177 -6.05 4.65 8.60
CA SER A 177 -6.24 5.54 9.76
C SER A 177 -6.37 7.00 9.34
N ASN A 178 -5.48 7.47 8.46
CA ASN A 178 -5.45 8.85 8.02
C ASN A 178 -6.65 9.18 7.12
N PHE A 179 -6.99 8.29 6.19
CA PHE A 179 -8.18 8.46 5.35
C PHE A 179 -9.47 8.47 6.19
N TYR A 180 -9.59 7.53 7.13
CA TYR A 180 -10.76 7.40 7.99
C TYR A 180 -10.98 8.63 8.87
N ASN A 181 -9.90 9.18 9.44
CA ASN A 181 -9.99 10.41 10.24
C ASN A 181 -10.58 11.57 9.43
N GLU A 182 -10.18 11.72 8.17
CA GLU A 182 -10.72 12.76 7.29
C GLU A 182 -12.18 12.47 6.91
N LEU A 183 -12.54 11.21 6.66
CA LEU A 183 -13.93 10.81 6.43
C LEU A 183 -14.85 11.15 7.61
N MET A 184 -14.41 10.87 8.84
CA MET A 184 -15.17 11.22 10.04
C MET A 184 -15.40 12.73 10.15
N ARG A 185 -14.39 13.55 9.79
CA ARG A 185 -14.51 15.01 9.75
C ARG A 185 -15.50 15.47 8.68
N VAL A 186 -15.40 14.95 7.46
CA VAL A 186 -16.30 15.28 6.34
C VAL A 186 -17.76 14.95 6.68
N CYS A 187 -18.00 13.77 7.25
CA CYS A 187 -19.34 13.33 7.67
C CYS A 187 -19.79 13.96 9.00
N SER A 188 -18.97 14.83 9.64
CA SER A 188 -19.25 15.42 10.95
C SER A 188 -19.55 14.39 12.06
N ILE A 189 -18.99 13.19 11.96
CA ILE A 189 -19.15 12.13 12.97
C ILE A 189 -18.21 12.42 14.13
N ARG A 190 -18.77 12.63 15.32
CA ARG A 190 -18.01 12.94 16.55
C ARG A 190 -18.14 11.89 17.65
N ASP A 191 -19.00 10.88 17.47
CA ASP A 191 -19.10 9.76 18.42
C ASP A 191 -17.76 9.03 18.45
N SER A 192 -17.11 9.05 19.61
CA SER A 192 -15.78 8.47 19.80
C SER A 192 -15.74 6.96 19.57
N LYS A 193 -16.85 6.24 19.80
CA LYS A 193 -16.93 4.79 19.55
C LYS A 193 -16.81 4.46 18.06
N ILE A 194 -17.22 5.40 17.21
CA ILE A 194 -17.18 5.27 15.77
C ILE A 194 -15.87 5.89 15.28
N ALA A 195 -15.63 7.17 15.59
CA ALA A 195 -14.53 7.94 15.05
C ALA A 195 -13.12 7.40 15.41
N LEU A 196 -12.98 6.67 16.53
CA LEU A 196 -11.71 6.06 16.94
C LEU A 196 -11.57 4.59 16.51
N ASN A 197 -12.48 4.08 15.67
CA ASN A 197 -12.45 2.69 15.19
C ASN A 197 -12.34 2.58 13.66
N PRO A 198 -11.16 2.91 13.06
CA PRO A 198 -10.93 2.79 11.62
C PRO A 198 -11.21 1.39 11.06
N SER A 199 -11.01 0.34 11.86
CA SER A 199 -11.28 -1.05 11.46
C SER A 199 -12.73 -1.31 11.06
N SER A 200 -13.69 -0.53 11.60
CA SER A 200 -15.12 -0.62 11.27
C SER A 200 -15.49 -0.02 9.91
N PHE A 201 -14.57 0.72 9.28
CA PHE A 201 -14.81 1.38 8.00
C PHE A 201 -15.34 0.42 6.93
N PHE A 202 -14.68 -0.72 6.76
CA PHE A 202 -15.00 -1.66 5.69
C PHE A 202 -16.34 -2.37 5.89
N GLU A 203 -16.75 -2.61 7.14
CA GLU A 203 -18.05 -3.19 7.48
C GLU A 203 -19.21 -2.21 7.22
N SER A 204 -18.91 -0.92 7.34
CA SER A 204 -19.86 0.19 7.18
C SER A 204 -19.72 0.92 5.85
N LEU A 205 -18.90 0.42 4.91
CA LEU A 205 -18.54 1.12 3.67
C LEU A 205 -19.77 1.57 2.87
N LYS A 206 -20.81 0.74 2.82
CA LYS A 206 -22.09 1.03 2.14
C LYS A 206 -22.85 2.25 2.69
N ASN A 207 -22.51 2.70 3.90
CA ASN A 207 -23.16 3.84 4.54
C ASN A 207 -22.61 5.18 4.06
N PHE A 208 -21.43 5.18 3.41
CA PHE A 208 -20.80 6.37 2.87
C PHE A 208 -21.07 6.46 1.37
N SER A 209 -21.45 7.64 0.90
CA SER A 209 -21.62 7.95 -0.51
C SER A 209 -20.26 8.17 -1.19
N ASP A 210 -20.25 8.06 -2.53
CA ASP A 210 -19.04 8.33 -3.32
C ASP A 210 -18.56 9.77 -3.15
N ILE A 211 -19.49 10.72 -2.97
CA ILE A 211 -19.18 12.13 -2.71
C ILE A 211 -18.43 12.29 -1.39
N GLU A 212 -18.89 11.65 -0.31
CA GLU A 212 -18.22 11.69 0.99
C GLU A 212 -16.82 11.08 0.93
N LEU A 213 -16.67 9.95 0.24
CA LEU A 213 -15.38 9.27 0.05
C LEU A 213 -14.41 10.12 -0.78
N LYS A 214 -14.90 10.77 -1.84
CA LYS A 214 -14.13 11.72 -2.65
C LYS A 214 -13.67 12.91 -1.81
N LEU A 215 -14.57 13.55 -1.05
CA LEU A 215 -14.21 14.69 -0.20
C LEU A 215 -13.22 14.30 0.90
N ALA A 216 -13.37 13.11 1.50
CA ALA A 216 -12.42 12.58 2.46
C ALA A 216 -11.03 12.41 1.86
N PHE A 217 -10.95 11.84 0.65
CA PHE A 217 -9.70 11.70 -0.09
C PHE A 217 -9.05 13.06 -0.38
N LEU A 218 -9.82 14.03 -0.88
CA LEU A 218 -9.32 15.37 -1.20
C LEU A 218 -8.79 16.09 0.05
N SER A 219 -9.49 15.97 1.19
CA SER A 219 -9.03 16.50 2.48
C SER A 219 -7.72 15.83 2.93
N TYR A 220 -7.63 14.51 2.83
CA TYR A 220 -6.42 13.74 3.13
C TYR A 220 -5.23 14.14 2.25
N ASN A 221 -5.43 14.26 0.94
CA ASN A 221 -4.38 14.61 -0.01
C ASN A 221 -3.84 16.04 0.21
N LYS A 222 -4.68 16.98 0.68
CA LYS A 222 -4.24 18.36 1.00
C LYS A 222 -3.09 18.40 2.00
N TYR A 223 -3.05 17.46 2.95
CA TYR A 223 -2.00 17.40 3.97
C TYR A 223 -0.76 16.67 3.50
N LEU A 224 -0.93 15.58 2.73
CA LEU A 224 0.21 14.79 2.27
C LEU A 224 0.87 15.32 1.00
N LYS A 225 0.15 16.12 0.20
CA LYS A 225 0.61 16.68 -1.08
C LYS A 225 1.22 15.66 -2.04
N ARG A 226 0.84 14.38 -1.92
CA ARG A 226 1.36 13.33 -2.81
C ARG A 226 0.93 13.54 -4.25
N ILE A 227 -0.24 14.15 -4.44
CA ILE A 227 -0.85 14.34 -5.74
C ILE A 227 -1.25 15.79 -5.91
N THR A 228 -0.87 16.37 -7.04
CA THR A 228 -1.24 17.74 -7.39
C THR A 228 -2.62 17.72 -8.02
N ILE A 229 -3.64 18.08 -7.23
CA ILE A 229 -5.02 18.23 -7.70
C ILE A 229 -5.29 19.72 -7.86
N ASN A 230 -5.39 20.19 -9.10
CA ASN A 230 -5.59 21.60 -9.44
C ASN A 230 -7.06 22.02 -9.53
N GLU A 231 -8.01 21.12 -9.28
CA GLU A 231 -9.43 21.43 -9.36
C GLU A 231 -9.97 22.08 -8.06
N PRO A 232 -10.82 23.12 -8.18
CA PRO A 232 -11.55 23.64 -7.03
C PRO A 232 -12.51 22.57 -6.51
N ILE A 233 -12.32 22.17 -5.25
CA ILE A 233 -13.21 21.24 -4.55
C ILE A 233 -14.61 21.87 -4.50
N PRO A 234 -15.66 21.27 -5.09
CA PRO A 234 -17.02 21.77 -4.93
C PRO A 234 -17.38 21.69 -3.43
N ILE A 235 -17.55 22.84 -2.79
CA ILE A 235 -17.92 22.94 -1.37
C ILE A 235 -19.44 22.80 -1.25
N ASP A 236 -20.02 21.74 -1.81
CA ASP A 236 -21.36 21.33 -1.40
C ASP A 236 -21.17 20.34 -0.25
N SER A 237 -21.19 20.89 0.97
CA SER A 237 -21.10 20.10 2.19
C SER A 237 -22.20 19.03 2.15
N PRO A 238 -21.89 17.73 2.29
CA PRO A 238 -22.91 16.71 2.30
C PRO A 238 -23.87 17.01 3.47
N VAL A 239 -25.16 17.13 3.14
CA VAL A 239 -26.24 17.36 4.09
C VAL A 239 -26.12 16.36 5.25
N LYS A 240 -26.12 16.86 6.50
CA LYS A 240 -26.08 16.06 7.73
C LYS A 240 -27.03 14.86 7.62
N LYS A 241 -26.49 13.66 7.40
CA LYS A 241 -27.24 12.42 7.51
C LYS A 241 -26.86 11.74 8.82
N GLU A 242 -27.87 11.39 9.61
CA GLU A 242 -27.69 10.42 10.70
C GLU A 242 -27.34 9.06 10.06
N ILE A 243 -26.04 8.72 10.07
CA ILE A 243 -25.59 7.40 9.68
C ILE A 243 -26.01 6.43 10.80
N LYS A 244 -27.03 5.62 10.54
CA LYS A 244 -27.50 4.58 11.46
C LYS A 244 -26.50 3.42 11.46
N PHE A 245 -25.51 3.47 12.36
CA PHE A 245 -24.71 2.30 12.69
C PHE A 245 -25.61 1.31 13.45
N LEU A 246 -26.07 0.25 12.77
CA LEU A 246 -26.80 -0.83 13.43
C LEU A 246 -25.88 -1.49 14.47
N SER A 247 -26.26 -1.39 15.73
CA SER A 247 -25.58 -2.02 16.85
C SER A 247 -25.70 -3.55 16.76
N ILE A 248 -24.70 -4.21 16.18
CA ILE A 248 -24.55 -5.66 16.33
C ILE A 248 -23.81 -5.92 17.65
N PHE A 249 -24.51 -5.66 18.76
CA PHE A 249 -24.19 -6.29 20.04
C PHE A 249 -25.38 -7.17 20.40
N LYS A 250 -25.36 -8.41 19.90
CA LYS A 250 -26.16 -9.48 20.51
C LYS A 250 -25.58 -9.70 21.90
N LYS A 251 -26.34 -9.25 22.91
CA LYS A 251 -26.21 -9.65 24.31
C LYS A 251 -25.95 -11.16 24.39
N GLY A 252 -24.77 -11.56 24.88
CA GLY A 252 -24.66 -12.80 25.63
C GLY A 252 -25.57 -12.67 26.84
N LYS A 253 -26.65 -13.45 26.87
CA LYS A 253 -27.36 -13.74 28.11
C LYS A 253 -26.68 -14.95 28.74
N ASN A 254 -26.49 -14.84 30.05
CA ASN A 254 -26.05 -15.85 31.00
C ASN A 254 -26.53 -17.27 30.70
#